data_AF-A0A928YZU8-F1
#
_entry.id   AF-A0A928YZU8-F1
#
_cell.length_a   1.000
_cell.length_b   1.000
_cell.length_c   1.000
_cell.angle_alpha   90.00
_cell.angle_beta   90.00
_cell.angle_gamma   90.00
#
_symmetry.space_group_name_H-M   'P 1'
#
loop_
_entity.id
_entity.type
_entity.pdbx_description
1 polymer ?
#
loop_
_entity_poly.entity_id
_entity_poly.type
_entity_poly.pdbx_seq_one_letter_code
_entity_poly.pdbx_strand_id
1 'polypeptide(L)'
;MARTPLFQLKRYDSTAIANHYRVRPWRVIWRALRVTLLFVGFILGLKWDDWQGVAERNKFKRATQLREILTKLGPTFIKVGQALSTRPDLIRRDFLDEL
;
A
#
# COMPACT_ATOMS: atom_id res chain seq x y z
N MET A 1 -51.45 1.23 9.96
CA MET A 1 -50.25 1.86 9.37
C MET A 1 -49.08 0.90 9.48
N ALA A 2 -48.76 0.20 8.38
CA ALA A 2 -47.75 -0.86 8.35
C ALA A 2 -46.35 -0.28 8.14
N ARG A 3 -45.40 -0.75 8.95
CA ARG A 3 -43.99 -0.34 8.97
C ARG A 3 -43.27 -0.88 7.74
N THR A 4 -42.54 -0.04 7.04
CA THR A 4 -41.61 -0.38 5.96
C THR A 4 -40.47 -1.25 6.49
N PRO A 5 -40.10 -2.38 5.85
CA PRO A 5 -38.82 -3.03 6.14
C PRO A 5 -37.91 -2.94 4.90
N LEU A 6 -37.13 -1.85 4.80
CA LEU A 6 -36.02 -1.70 3.84
C LEU A 6 -34.80 -2.60 4.21
N PHE A 7 -35.05 -3.79 4.75
CA PHE A 7 -34.03 -4.69 5.34
C PHE A 7 -33.76 -5.95 4.51
N GLN A 8 -34.43 -6.15 3.38
CA GLN A 8 -34.39 -7.39 2.59
C GLN A 8 -33.38 -7.43 1.41
N LEU A 9 -32.48 -6.45 1.27
CA LEU A 9 -31.41 -6.49 0.26
C LEU A 9 -30.02 -6.64 0.90
N LYS A 10 -29.89 -7.53 1.89
CA LYS A 10 -28.63 -7.80 2.60
C LYS A 10 -28.25 -9.28 2.58
N ARG A 11 -28.26 -9.92 1.40
CA ARG A 11 -27.49 -11.16 1.20
C ARG A 11 -26.21 -10.80 0.47
N TYR A 12 -25.09 -10.89 1.19
CA TYR A 12 -23.76 -10.92 0.58
C TYR A 12 -23.67 -12.22 -0.23
N ASP A 13 -23.92 -12.11 -1.54
CA ASP A 13 -23.81 -13.23 -2.45
C ASP A 13 -22.39 -13.29 -3.03
N SER A 14 -21.55 -14.12 -2.41
CA SER A 14 -20.16 -14.34 -2.84
C SER A 14 -20.07 -14.95 -4.24
N THR A 15 -21.10 -15.68 -4.69
CA THR A 15 -21.11 -16.33 -6.02
C THR A 15 -21.36 -15.31 -7.13
N ALA A 16 -22.25 -14.35 -6.90
CA ALA A 16 -22.49 -13.24 -7.83
C ALA A 16 -21.27 -12.31 -7.96
N ILE A 17 -20.59 -12.02 -6.85
CA ILE A 17 -19.35 -11.23 -6.83
C ILE A 17 -18.23 -11.97 -7.58
N ALA A 18 -18.02 -13.26 -7.28
CA ALA A 18 -17.00 -14.07 -7.93
C ALA A 18 -17.17 -14.11 -9.46
N ASN A 19 -18.40 -14.26 -9.95
CA ASN A 19 -18.66 -14.28 -11.38
C ASN A 19 -18.49 -12.90 -12.04
N HIS A 20 -18.80 -11.80 -11.33
CA HIS A 20 -18.61 -10.43 -11.82
C HIS A 20 -17.13 -10.01 -11.94
N TYR A 21 -16.28 -10.40 -10.99
CA TYR A 21 -14.84 -10.06 -11.03
C TYR A 21 -14.02 -10.94 -11.99
N ARG A 22 -14.57 -12.08 -12.42
CA ARG A 22 -13.92 -13.00 -13.37
C ARG A 22 -13.73 -12.41 -14.77
N VAL A 23 -14.54 -11.40 -15.14
CA VAL A 23 -14.64 -10.90 -16.53
C VAL A 23 -13.72 -9.72 -16.84
N ARG A 24 -13.02 -9.11 -15.86
CA ARG A 24 -12.14 -7.94 -16.09
C ARG A 24 -10.85 -7.91 -15.25
N PRO A 25 -9.98 -8.94 -15.33
CA PRO A 25 -8.72 -8.99 -14.60
C PRO A 25 -7.72 -7.88 -15.03
N TRP A 26 -7.84 -7.36 -16.25
CA TRP A 26 -6.90 -6.39 -16.81
C TRP A 26 -6.76 -5.10 -15.97
N ARG A 27 -7.86 -4.59 -15.42
CA ARG A 27 -7.82 -3.41 -14.53
C ARG A 27 -7.07 -3.67 -13.22
N VAL A 28 -7.15 -4.90 -12.70
CA VAL A 28 -6.44 -5.32 -11.48
C VAL A 28 -4.96 -5.50 -11.77
N ILE A 29 -4.63 -6.16 -12.88
CA ILE A 29 -3.24 -6.38 -13.32
C ILE A 29 -2.54 -5.05 -13.56
N TRP A 30 -3.19 -4.08 -14.21
CA TRP A 30 -2.57 -2.77 -14.46
C TRP A 30 -2.31 -1.98 -13.17
N ARG A 31 -3.23 -2.08 -12.20
CA ARG A 31 -3.02 -1.51 -10.86
C ARG A 31 -1.88 -2.21 -10.12
N ALA A 32 -1.86 -3.53 -10.14
CA ALA A 32 -0.83 -4.34 -9.50
C ALA A 32 0.55 -4.04 -10.10
N LEU A 33 0.68 -4.00 -11.43
CA LEU A 33 1.91 -3.64 -12.12
C LEU A 33 2.39 -2.24 -11.72
N ARG A 34 1.51 -1.23 -11.69
CA ARG A 34 1.90 0.13 -11.27
C ARG A 34 2.42 0.17 -9.84
N VAL A 35 1.77 -0.54 -8.92
CA VAL A 35 2.21 -0.65 -7.52
C VAL A 35 3.56 -1.36 -7.46
N THR A 36 3.67 -2.53 -8.10
CA THR A 36 4.88 -3.34 -8.10
C THR A 36 6.07 -2.58 -8.68
N LEU A 37 5.90 -1.86 -9.80
CA LEU A 37 6.97 -1.07 -10.42
C LEU A 37 7.48 0.05 -9.48
N LEU A 38 6.58 0.74 -8.78
CA LEU A 38 6.96 1.77 -7.81
C LEU A 38 7.77 1.20 -6.63
N PHE A 39 7.36 0.05 -6.11
CA PHE A 39 8.07 -0.64 -5.04
C PHE A 39 9.40 -1.23 -5.50
N VAL A 40 9.46 -1.83 -6.69
CA VAL A 40 10.71 -2.38 -7.26
C VAL A 40 11.74 -1.27 -7.44
N GLY A 41 11.36 -0.12 -7.99
CA GLY A 41 12.26 1.04 -8.11
C GLY A 41 12.78 1.54 -6.76
N PHE A 42 11.94 1.53 -5.74
CA PHE A 42 12.34 1.89 -4.38
C PHE A 42 13.35 0.90 -3.77
N ILE A 43 13.09 -0.41 -3.89
CA ILE A 43 13.99 -1.47 -3.38
C ILE A 43 15.35 -1.45 -4.10
N LEU A 44 15.36 -1.24 -5.42
CA LEU A 44 16.60 -1.09 -6.18
C LEU A 44 17.39 0.14 -5.72
N GLY A 45 16.70 1.25 -5.45
CA GLY A 45 17.31 2.46 -4.89
C GLY A 45 17.94 2.24 -3.51
N LEU A 46 17.26 1.49 -2.63
CA LEU A 46 17.80 1.10 -1.31
C LEU A 46 19.05 0.22 -1.44
N LYS A 47 19.00 -0.81 -2.30
CA LYS A 47 20.16 -1.67 -2.57
C LYS A 47 21.34 -0.90 -3.16
N TRP A 48 21.07 0.10 -3.99
CA TRP A 48 22.10 0.96 -4.56
C TRP A 48 22.77 1.85 -3.50
N ASP A 49 21.98 2.46 -2.61
CA ASP A 49 22.52 3.29 -1.52
C ASP A 49 23.31 2.45 -0.50
N ASP A 50 22.86 1.23 -0.23
CA ASP A 50 23.57 0.27 0.62
C ASP A 50 24.91 -0.14 -0.01
N TRP A 51 24.92 -0.41 -1.31
CA TRP A 51 26.15 -0.76 -2.03
C TRP A 51 27.15 0.40 -2.08
N GLN A 52 26.68 1.65 -2.14
CA GLN A 52 27.52 2.85 -2.05
C GLN A 52 27.92 3.22 -0.61
N GLY A 53 27.41 2.52 0.40
CA GLY A 53 27.66 2.83 1.82
C GLY A 53 27.07 4.18 2.28
N VAL A 54 26.17 4.77 1.48
CA VAL A 54 25.51 6.07 1.78
C VAL A 54 24.08 5.90 2.29
N ALA A 55 23.66 4.67 2.58
CA ALA A 55 22.34 4.34 3.12
C ALA A 55 21.98 5.18 4.35
N GLU A 56 22.94 5.44 5.25
CA GLU A 56 22.72 6.31 6.42
C GLU A 56 22.43 7.76 6.04
N ARG A 57 23.16 8.32 5.07
CA ARG A 57 22.96 9.71 4.64
C ARG A 57 21.66 9.89 3.87
N ASN A 58 21.29 8.89 3.07
CA ASN A 58 20.09 8.93 2.23
C ASN A 58 18.84 8.41 2.95
N LYS A 59 18.94 8.00 4.22
CA LYS A 59 17.82 7.42 4.97
C LYS A 59 16.58 8.30 4.88
N PHE A 60 16.63 9.54 5.37
CA PHE A 60 15.49 10.48 5.38
C PHE A 60 14.86 10.70 4.01
N LYS A 61 15.70 10.79 2.97
CA LYS A 61 15.26 10.90 1.57
C LYS A 61 14.44 9.67 1.15
N ARG A 62 14.85 8.47 1.57
CA ARG A 62 14.14 7.21 1.29
C ARG A 62 12.84 7.05 2.09
N ALA A 63 12.74 7.46 3.35
CA ALA A 63 11.41 7.45 4.00
C ALA A 63 10.45 8.45 3.38
N THR A 64 10.93 9.64 3.02
CA THR A 64 10.09 10.62 2.31
C THR A 64 9.59 10.01 1.00
N GLN A 65 10.46 9.34 0.24
CA GLN A 65 10.09 8.61 -0.97
C GLN A 65 9.05 7.51 -0.71
N LEU A 66 9.22 6.72 0.37
CA LEU A 66 8.25 5.69 0.76
C LEU A 66 6.89 6.30 1.12
N ARG A 67 6.87 7.36 1.93
CA ARG A 67 5.64 8.09 2.29
C ARG A 67 4.93 8.61 1.04
N GLU A 68 5.66 9.19 0.09
CA GLU A 68 5.08 9.65 -1.17
C GLU A 68 4.50 8.51 -1.99
N ILE A 69 5.17 7.36 -2.07
CA ILE A 69 4.67 6.17 -2.76
C ILE A 69 3.36 5.72 -2.10
N LEU A 70 3.32 5.58 -0.77
CA LEU A 70 2.13 5.15 -0.04
C LEU A 70 0.97 6.15 -0.20
N THR A 71 1.27 7.45 -0.19
CA THR A 71 0.27 8.52 -0.42
C THR A 71 -0.29 8.46 -1.84
N LYS A 72 0.57 8.25 -2.85
CA LYS A 72 0.17 8.11 -4.27
C LYS A 72 -0.65 6.84 -4.53
N LEU A 73 -0.44 5.78 -3.76
CA LEU A 73 -1.16 4.51 -3.89
C LEU A 73 -2.54 4.51 -3.22
N GLY A 74 -2.80 5.47 -2.33
CA GLY A 74 -4.11 5.73 -1.74
C GLY A 74 -4.34 5.13 -0.34
N PRO A 75 -5.56 5.24 0.20
CA PRO A 75 -5.84 5.05 1.63
C PRO A 75 -5.52 3.66 2.18
N THR A 76 -5.62 2.61 1.36
CA THR A 76 -5.23 1.25 1.75
C THR A 76 -3.75 1.16 2.08
N PHE A 77 -2.91 1.77 1.24
CA PHE A 77 -1.46 1.76 1.43
C PHE A 77 -1.02 2.73 2.53
N ILE A 78 -1.75 3.81 2.75
CA ILE A 78 -1.54 4.69 3.92
C ILE A 78 -1.73 3.89 5.22
N LYS A 79 -2.77 3.06 5.33
CA LYS A 79 -2.97 2.18 6.49
C LYS A 79 -1.85 1.15 6.66
N VAL A 80 -1.34 0.60 5.56
CA VAL A 80 -0.15 -0.27 5.59
C VAL A 80 1.07 0.50 6.09
N GLY A 81 1.27 1.73 5.62
CA GLY A 81 2.31 2.64 6.12
C GLY A 81 2.20 2.91 7.61
N GLN A 82 0.98 3.16 8.09
CA GLN A 82 0.72 3.34 9.53
C GLN A 82 1.07 2.08 10.32
N ALA A 83 0.70 0.89 9.84
CA ALA A 83 1.06 -0.39 10.47
C ALA A 83 2.56 -0.71 10.41
N LEU A 84 3.27 -0.24 9.38
CA LEU A 84 4.73 -0.35 9.29
C LEU A 84 5.43 0.66 10.20
N SER A 85 4.87 1.86 10.35
CA SER A 85 5.40 2.92 11.22
C SER A 85 5.29 2.59 12.71
N THR A 86 4.38 1.68 13.09
CA THR A 86 4.29 1.14 14.45
C THR A 86 5.22 -0.05 14.69
N ARG A 87 5.92 -0.54 13.65
CA ARG A 87 6.94 -1.60 13.75
C ARG A 87 8.31 -1.07 13.32
N PRO A 88 9.05 -0.43 14.24
CA PRO A 88 10.37 0.12 13.98
C PRO A 88 11.46 -0.93 13.73
N ASP A 89 11.10 -2.22 13.74
CA ASP A 89 11.95 -3.31 13.26
C ASP A 89 11.96 -3.43 11.72
N LEU A 90 10.89 -3.01 11.05
CA LEU A 90 10.75 -3.08 9.58
C LEU A 90 11.07 -1.75 8.89
N ILE A 91 10.86 -0.64 9.59
CA ILE A 91 11.35 0.68 9.23
C ILE A 91 12.54 0.96 10.13
N ARG A 92 13.75 1.00 9.56
CA ARG A 92 15.01 1.26 10.26
C ARG A 92 14.79 2.33 11.34
N ARG A 93 15.01 1.97 12.62
CA ARG A 93 14.74 2.79 13.83
C ARG A 93 15.17 4.26 13.70
N ASP A 94 16.16 4.54 12.89
CA ASP A 94 16.67 5.87 12.53
C ASP A 94 15.69 6.87 11.90
N PHE A 95 14.50 6.45 11.45
CA PHE A 95 13.48 7.36 10.93
C PHE A 95 12.65 8.08 12.00
N LEU A 96 12.68 7.55 13.22
CA LEU A 96 11.90 8.07 14.34
C LEU A 96 12.61 9.20 15.09
N ASP A 97 13.87 9.51 14.76
CA ASP A 97 14.65 10.56 15.39
C ASP A 97 14.34 11.98 14.85
N GLU A 98 13.51 12.08 13.80
CA GLU A 98 13.12 13.36 13.18
C GLU A 98 11.65 13.73 13.44
N LEU A 99 11.05 13.16 14.50
CA LEU A 99 9.69 13.43 14.96
C LEU A 99 9.67 14.18 16.29
#